data_AF-A0A7X6NY90-F1
#
_entry.id   AF-A0A7X6NY90-F1
#
_cell.length_a   1.000
_cell.length_b   1.000
_cell.length_c   1.000
_cell.angle_alpha   90.00
_cell.angle_beta   90.00
_cell.angle_gamma   90.00
#
_symmetry.space_group_name_H-M   'P 1'
#
loop_
_entity.id
_entity.type
_entity.pdbx_description
1 polymer ?
#
loop_
_entity_poly.entity_id
_entity_poly.type
_entity_poly.pdbx_seq_one_letter_code
_entity_poly.pdbx_strand_id
1 'polypeptide(L)'
;MKDFTKLKNLIEQELAKDKIVVDSIVMEEENKYLFLKIVLDKIGGLDLDTIVEATHKINPIVDNYDIEEENYILDISSKERKSSNE
;
A
#
# COMPACT_ATOMS: atom_id res chain seq x y z
N MET A 1 15.48 12.07 6.11
CA MET A 1 14.80 10.79 5.81
C MET A 1 13.32 11.11 5.70
N LYS A 2 12.65 10.75 4.60
CA LYS A 2 11.19 10.84 4.51
C LYS A 2 10.63 9.60 5.21
N ASP A 3 10.18 9.76 6.45
CA ASP A 3 9.63 8.68 7.24
C ASP A 3 8.17 8.41 6.84
N PHE A 4 7.94 7.41 5.98
CA PHE A 4 6.61 6.87 5.71
C PHE A 4 6.07 5.99 6.84
N THR A 5 6.79 5.93 7.97
CA THR A 5 6.45 5.13 9.15
C THR A 5 5.04 5.46 9.67
N LYS A 6 4.65 6.73 9.67
CA LYS A 6 3.29 7.15 10.06
C LYS A 6 2.24 6.64 9.08
N LEU A 7 2.46 6.84 7.78
CA LEU A 7 1.56 6.37 6.73
C LEU A 7 1.40 4.85 6.81
N LYS A 8 2.50 4.12 6.95
CA LYS A 8 2.50 2.65 7.15
C LYS A 8 1.64 2.27 8.35
N ASN A 9 1.83 2.91 9.49
CA ASN A 9 1.09 2.58 10.70
C ASN A 9 -0.41 2.86 10.55
N LEU A 10 -0.79 3.98 9.94
CA LEU A 10 -2.20 4.32 9.67
C LEU A 10 -2.87 3.30 8.76
N ILE A 11 -2.22 2.96 7.65
CA ILE A 11 -2.74 1.95 6.71
C ILE A 11 -2.82 0.59 7.41
N GLU A 12 -1.76 0.19 8.13
CA GLU A 12 -1.71 -1.09 8.84
C GLU A 12 -2.79 -1.20 9.92
N GLN A 13 -3.08 -0.12 10.67
CA GLN A 13 -4.17 -0.09 11.64
C GLN A 13 -5.54 -0.31 10.99
N GLU A 14 -5.78 0.31 9.82
CA GLU A 14 -7.07 0.22 9.15
C GLU A 14 -7.27 -1.12 8.43
N LEU A 15 -6.18 -1.69 7.93
CA LEU A 15 -6.13 -2.98 7.24
C LEU A 15 -5.99 -4.18 8.20
N ALA A 16 -5.54 -3.96 9.44
CA ALA A 16 -5.43 -5.00 10.47
C ALA A 16 -6.78 -5.66 10.77
N LYS A 17 -7.89 -4.93 10.60
CA LYS A 17 -9.27 -5.46 10.71
C LYS A 17 -9.54 -6.58 9.72
N ASP A 18 -8.91 -6.52 8.54
CA ASP A 18 -9.05 -7.47 7.44
C ASP A 18 -7.95 -8.54 7.41
N LYS A 19 -7.12 -8.61 8.46
CA LYS A 19 -5.94 -9.47 8.56
C LYS A 19 -4.91 -9.22 7.45
N ILE A 20 -4.90 -8.01 6.90
CA ILE A 20 -3.91 -7.55 5.94
C ILE A 20 -2.85 -6.78 6.71
N VAL A 21 -1.59 -6.96 6.32
CA VAL A 21 -0.44 -6.23 6.86
C VAL A 21 0.23 -5.48 5.72
N VAL A 22 0.82 -4.33 6.04
CA VAL A 22 1.62 -3.59 5.05
C VAL A 22 3.03 -4.16 5.08
N ASP A 23 3.44 -4.78 3.98
CA ASP A 23 4.79 -5.31 3.81
C ASP A 23 5.78 -4.14 3.74
N SER A 24 5.60 -3.27 2.75
CA SER A 24 6.49 -2.15 2.49
C SER A 24 5.76 -1.00 1.78
N ILE A 25 6.18 0.23 2.05
CA ILE A 25 5.76 1.43 1.30
C ILE A 25 7.02 2.03 0.70
N VAL A 26 7.04 2.15 -0.62
CA VAL A 26 8.17 2.69 -1.37
C VAL A 26 7.66 3.77 -2.29
N MET A 27 8.35 4.91 -2.29
CA MET A 27 8.10 5.98 -3.23
C MET A 27 9.21 5.96 -4.26
N GLU A 28 8.88 5.69 -5.52
CA GLU A 28 9.82 5.69 -6.64
C GLU A 28 9.46 6.81 -7.62
N GLU A 29 10.44 7.58 -8.06
CA GLU A 29 10.27 8.52 -9.17
C GLU A 29 10.78 7.85 -10.44
N GLU A 30 9.89 7.66 -11.42
CA GLU A 30 10.24 7.08 -12.71
C GLU A 30 9.74 7.99 -13.84
N ASN A 31 10.63 8.40 -14.74
CA ASN A 31 10.29 9.20 -15.92
C ASN A 31 9.48 10.50 -15.62
N LYS A 32 9.83 11.22 -14.54
CA LYS A 32 9.14 12.43 -14.03
C LYS A 32 7.77 12.19 -13.39
N TYR A 33 7.38 10.93 -13.19
CA TYR A 33 6.19 10.58 -12.43
C TYR A 33 6.61 9.96 -11.12
N LEU A 34 5.94 10.34 -10.04
CA LEU A 34 6.09 9.62 -8.79
C LEU A 34 5.12 8.46 -8.72
N PHE A 35 5.60 7.34 -8.20
CA PHE A 35 4.85 6.14 -7.92
C PHE A 35 4.94 5.85 -6.43
N LEU A 36 3.80 5.91 -5.75
CA LEU A 36 3.68 5.46 -4.37
C LEU A 36 3.27 3.99 -4.39
N LYS A 37 4.26 3.11 -4.29
CA LYS A 37 4.09 1.65 -4.29
C LYS A 37 3.83 1.16 -2.87
N ILE A 38 2.64 0.61 -2.65
CA ILE A 38 2.23 0.04 -1.36
C ILE A 38 2.03 -1.46 -1.56
N VAL A 39 2.89 -2.24 -0.89
CA VAL A 39 2.83 -3.70 -0.93
C VAL A 39 2.07 -4.20 0.28
N LEU A 40 0.95 -4.88 0.04
CA LEU A 40 0.10 -5.48 1.05
C LEU A 40 0.36 -6.99 1.13
N ASP A 41 0.45 -7.54 2.33
CA ASP A 41 0.58 -8.98 2.58
C ASP A 41 -0.62 -9.45 3.40
N LYS A 42 -1.22 -10.59 3.05
CA LYS A 42 -2.35 -11.17 3.79
C LYS A 42 -2.11 -12.64 4.02
N ILE A 43 -2.19 -13.03 5.30
CA ILE A 43 -2.04 -14.43 5.69
C ILE A 43 -3.36 -15.15 5.41
N GLY A 44 -3.43 -15.84 4.27
CA GLY A 44 -4.61 -16.65 3.88
C GLY A 44 -5.06 -16.50 2.43
N GLY A 45 -4.36 -15.70 1.61
CA GLY A 45 -4.79 -15.36 0.26
C GLY A 45 -5.47 -14.00 0.22
N LEU A 46 -5.16 -13.21 -0.80
CA LEU A 46 -5.68 -11.87 -1.01
C LEU A 46 -6.62 -11.93 -2.22
N ASP A 47 -7.92 -11.73 -1.98
CA ASP A 47 -8.93 -11.68 -3.04
C ASP A 47 -9.06 -10.26 -3.60
N LEU A 48 -9.60 -10.14 -4.81
CA LEU A 48 -9.86 -8.86 -5.49
C LEU A 48 -10.70 -7.90 -4.63
N ASP A 49 -11.71 -8.41 -3.93
CA ASP A 49 -12.55 -7.62 -3.03
C ASP A 49 -11.72 -6.93 -1.94
N THR A 50 -10.76 -7.66 -1.38
CA THR A 50 -9.85 -7.16 -0.35
C THR A 50 -8.92 -6.06 -0.89
N ILE A 51 -8.44 -6.18 -2.13
CA ILE A 51 -7.65 -5.13 -2.79
C ILE A 51 -8.48 -3.84 -2.97
N VAL A 52 -9.73 -3.98 -3.41
CA VAL A 52 -10.62 -2.84 -3.64
C VAL A 52 -10.93 -2.14 -2.32
N GLU A 53 -11.26 -2.89 -1.26
CA GLU A 53 -11.47 -2.32 0.08
C GLU A 53 -10.22 -1.65 0.63
N ALA A 54 -9.05 -2.30 0.48
CA ALA A 54 -7.80 -1.72 0.91
C ALA A 54 -7.51 -0.41 0.18
N THR A 55 -7.75 -0.36 -1.13
CA THR A 55 -7.61 0.87 -1.92
C THR A 55 -8.55 1.98 -1.44
N HIS A 56 -9.81 1.65 -1.18
CA HIS A 56 -10.78 2.60 -0.63
C HIS A 56 -10.38 3.15 0.74
N LYS A 57 -9.72 2.34 1.57
CA LYS A 57 -9.22 2.73 2.90
C LYS A 57 -7.92 3.52 2.81
N ILE A 58 -7.01 3.13 1.91
CA ILE A 58 -5.72 3.79 1.70
C ILE A 58 -5.92 5.19 1.12
N ASN A 59 -6.82 5.35 0.14
CA ASN A 59 -7.04 6.63 -0.54
C ASN A 59 -7.19 7.82 0.43
N PRO A 60 -8.14 7.83 1.38
CA PRO A 60 -8.31 8.95 2.31
C PRO A 60 -7.12 9.10 3.27
N ILE A 61 -6.41 8.02 3.61
CA ILE A 61 -5.22 8.10 4.48
C ILE A 61 -4.09 8.81 3.74
N VAL A 62 -3.85 8.45 2.48
CA VAL A 62 -2.84 9.08 1.64
C VAL A 62 -3.24 10.52 1.30
N ASP A 63 -4.51 10.80 1.04
CA ASP A 63 -5.03 12.15 0.80
C ASP A 63 -4.87 13.07 2.02
N ASN A 64 -5.07 12.54 3.25
CA ASN A 64 -4.78 13.27 4.49
C ASN A 64 -3.28 13.34 4.81
N TYR A 65 -2.48 12.46 4.23
CA TYR A 65 -1.04 12.52 4.36
C TYR A 65 -0.57 13.60 3.39
N ASP A 66 -0.22 14.77 3.91
CA ASP A 66 0.27 15.90 3.13
C ASP A 66 1.59 15.51 2.43
N ILE A 67 1.46 14.79 1.32
CA ILE A 67 2.56 14.47 0.42
C ILE A 67 2.78 15.76 -0.36
N GLU A 68 3.95 16.36 -0.19
CA GLU A 68 4.32 17.61 -0.89
C GLU A 68 4.26 17.51 -2.43
N GLU A 69 4.00 16.32 -2.96
CA GLU A 69 3.82 16.05 -4.38
C GLU A 69 2.34 15.88 -4.70
N GLU A 70 1.79 16.89 -5.37
CA GLU A 70 0.41 16.88 -5.83
C GLU A 70 0.15 15.84 -6.95
N ASN A 71 1.21 15.30 -7.58
CA ASN A 71 1.11 14.40 -8.72
C ASN A 71 1.95 13.13 -8.51
N TYR A 72 1.31 12.10 -7.93
CA TYR A 72 1.85 10.76 -7.88
C TYR A 72 0.80 9.74 -8.34
N ILE A 73 1.27 8.58 -8.75
CA ILE A 73 0.48 7.42 -9.13
C ILE A 73 0.48 6.48 -7.94
N LEU A 74 -0.69 6.23 -7.38
CA LEU A 74 -0.88 5.27 -6.30
C LEU A 74 -0.88 3.86 -6.90
N ASP A 75 0.15 3.07 -6.60
CA ASP A 75 0.25 1.67 -7.02
C ASP A 75 0.07 0.78 -5.78
N ILE A 76 -1.05 0.07 -5.72
CA ILE A 76 -1.35 -0.86 -4.63
C ILE A 76 -1.25 -2.27 -5.17
N SER A 77 -0.32 -3.02 -4.62
CA SER A 77 -0.01 -4.38 -5.04
C SER A 77 -0.06 -5.33 -3.85
N SER A 78 -0.57 -6.54 -4.07
CA SER A 78 -0.48 -7.60 -3.07
C SER A 78 0.75 -8.46 -3.28
N LYS A 79 1.41 -8.82 -2.19
CA LYS A 79 2.42 -9.87 -2.14
C LYS A 79 1.73 -11.21 -2.27
N GLU A 80 1.57 -11.69 -3.49
CA GLU A 80 1.26 -13.09 -3.70
C GLU A 80 2.48 -13.92 -3.32
N ARG A 81 2.34 -14.69 -2.24
CA ARG A 81 3.30 -15.73 -1.90
C ARG A 81 3.13 -16.85 -2.93
N LYS A 82 3.69 -16.67 -4.12
CA LYS A 82 3.84 -17.77 -5.07
C LYS A 82 4.67 -18.84 -4.38
N SER A 83 4.00 -19.92 -4.00
CA SER A 83 4.65 -21.19 -3.74
C SER A 83 5.15 -21.69 -5.10
N SER A 84 6.26 -21.13 -5.57
CA SER A 84 7.02 -21.71 -6.68
C SER A 84 7.63 -22.99 -6.17
N ASN A 85 6.85 -24.06 -6.29
CA ASN A 85 7.34 -25.42 -6.23
C ASN A 85 7.54 -25.83 -7.70
N GLU A 86 8.75 -25.59 -8.21
CA GLU A 86 9.23 -26.20 -9.46
C GLU A 86 10.28 -27.25 -9.11
#